data_AF-A0A1F8AC07-F1
#
_entry.id   AF-A0A1F8AC07-F1
#
_cell.length_a   1.000
_cell.length_b   1.000
_cell.length_c   1.000
_cell.angle_alpha   90.00
_cell.angle_beta   90.00
_cell.angle_gamma   90.00
#
_symmetry.space_group_name_H-M   'P 1'
#
loop_
_entity.id
_entity.type
_entity.pdbx_description
1 polymer ?
#
loop_
_entity_poly.entity_id
_entity_poly.type
_entity_poly.pdbx_seq_one_letter_code
_entity_poly.pdbx_strand_id
1 'polypeptide(L)'
;MAASNVDKSASSKHFIINHMNADHQKSLAMYLRVHCNVADGDAKAARLEDITLSDLLISAKGTRYSVPLDPPMKTFSDTRQRVVAMHKECLERLGLSDIIIKEYRAPRGWEAINFAVVVATLVVFSRGSNFLPGSLLYETAGLDRFPAFTQFCHTVQPIPGTLLLGIHVIEVVLLAVKRLKPHGVPFLSGVWFAWVATIMIEGVFAFRRFDRMVKEEQVKREHRKYPLETANMGISRDSRHKRSATGAKRATYRKKRAFEKGRQPSNTRIGSKRIHLVRTRGGNRKFRALRLDSGNFSWGSEGISRKTRVIVVAYHPSNNELVRTNTLTKSAVVQIDAAPFRQWYEAHYGQPLGRRRQQKTETTEEKKSNSVVKKQAERFAENGKVESAIERQFEAGRLYAVIASRPGQSGRVDGYILEGDELAFYQKAIRK
;
A
#
# COMPACT_ATOMS: atom_id res chain seq x y z
N MET A 1 32.82 -13.55 5.27
CA MET A 1 31.34 -13.72 5.12
C MET A 1 30.66 -14.26 6.39
N ALA A 2 31.30 -15.12 7.19
CA ALA A 2 30.70 -15.62 8.45
C ALA A 2 30.50 -14.52 9.50
N ALA A 3 31.51 -13.69 9.77
CA ALA A 3 31.43 -12.56 10.72
C ALA A 3 30.28 -11.58 10.38
N SER A 4 30.14 -11.22 9.10
CA SER A 4 29.06 -10.33 8.62
C SER A 4 27.64 -10.90 8.74
N ASN A 5 27.50 -12.24 8.79
CA ASN A 5 26.19 -12.88 8.96
C ASN A 5 25.84 -13.05 10.45
N VAL A 6 26.83 -13.26 11.31
CA VAL A 6 26.67 -13.27 12.77
C VAL A 6 26.22 -11.89 13.28
N ASP A 7 26.85 -10.81 12.79
CA ASP A 7 26.50 -9.43 13.18
C ASP A 7 25.08 -9.03 12.75
N LYS A 8 24.65 -9.45 11.55
CA LYS A 8 23.28 -9.22 11.05
C LYS A 8 22.22 -10.00 11.85
N SER A 9 22.55 -11.22 12.26
CA SER A 9 21.68 -12.05 13.10
C SER A 9 21.50 -11.45 14.50
N ALA A 10 22.60 -11.03 15.13
CA ALA A 10 22.59 -10.37 16.43
C ALA A 10 21.80 -9.04 16.42
N SER A 11 22.01 -8.21 15.38
CA SER A 11 21.26 -6.96 15.18
C SER A 11 19.75 -7.22 15.02
N SER A 12 19.37 -8.26 14.27
CA SER A 12 17.97 -8.64 14.05
C SER A 12 17.29 -9.15 15.33
N LYS A 13 17.99 -9.96 16.13
CA LYS A 13 17.50 -10.42 17.45
C LYS A 13 17.24 -9.24 18.39
N HIS A 14 18.20 -8.33 18.51
CA HIS A 14 18.07 -7.18 19.41
C HIS A 14 16.88 -6.29 19.03
N PHE A 15 16.66 -6.06 17.73
CA PHE A 15 15.49 -5.35 17.22
C PHE A 15 14.17 -6.05 17.61
N ILE A 16 14.09 -7.37 17.40
CA ILE A 16 12.90 -8.18 17.74
C ILE A 16 12.61 -8.06 19.25
N ILE A 17 13.62 -8.26 20.09
CA ILE A 17 13.48 -8.21 21.54
C ILE A 17 12.97 -6.84 22.00
N ASN A 18 13.59 -5.77 21.53
CA ASN A 18 13.19 -4.40 21.89
C ASN A 18 11.76 -4.10 21.42
N HIS A 19 11.40 -4.48 20.19
CA HIS A 19 10.04 -4.27 19.67
C HIS A 19 8.99 -5.07 20.45
N MET A 20 9.26 -6.34 20.76
CA MET A 20 8.34 -7.20 21.51
C MET A 20 8.11 -6.67 22.93
N ASN A 21 9.16 -6.21 23.60
CA ASN A 21 9.06 -5.63 24.94
C ASN A 21 8.35 -4.27 24.95
N ALA A 22 8.56 -3.44 23.93
CA ALA A 22 7.94 -2.11 23.84
C ALA A 22 6.46 -2.18 23.47
N ASP A 23 6.11 -2.95 22.43
CA ASP A 23 4.79 -2.88 21.80
C ASP A 23 3.90 -4.10 22.08
N HIS A 24 4.46 -5.23 22.51
CA HIS A 24 3.75 -6.53 22.60
C HIS A 24 3.80 -7.17 23.99
N GLN A 25 3.96 -6.38 25.05
CA GLN A 25 4.00 -6.86 26.44
C GLN A 25 2.79 -7.75 26.80
N LYS A 26 1.59 -7.41 26.32
CA LYS A 26 0.38 -8.23 26.54
C LYS A 26 0.47 -9.60 25.87
N SER A 27 1.07 -9.68 24.69
CA SER A 27 1.27 -10.95 23.99
C SER A 27 2.26 -11.83 24.75
N LEU A 28 3.36 -11.25 25.24
CA LEU A 28 4.33 -11.97 26.09
C LEU A 28 3.67 -12.54 27.35
N ALA A 29 2.83 -11.75 28.02
CA ALA A 29 2.06 -12.23 29.17
C ALA A 29 1.12 -13.40 28.78
N MET A 30 0.44 -13.33 27.64
CA MET A 30 -0.42 -14.42 27.17
C MET A 30 0.36 -15.68 26.84
N TYR A 31 1.55 -15.57 26.26
CA TYR A 31 2.43 -16.71 25.97
C TYR A 31 2.78 -17.49 27.24
N LEU A 32 3.18 -16.77 28.31
CA LEU A 32 3.49 -17.40 29.61
C LEU A 32 2.27 -18.09 30.23
N ARG A 33 1.09 -17.46 30.14
CA ARG A 33 -0.16 -18.03 30.68
C ARG A 33 -0.55 -19.32 29.97
N VAL A 34 -0.38 -19.37 28.64
CA VAL A 34 -0.84 -20.50 27.82
C VAL A 34 0.17 -21.64 27.78
N HIS A 35 1.44 -21.34 27.57
CA HIS A 35 2.48 -22.36 27.36
C HIS A 35 3.21 -22.77 28.64
N CYS A 36 3.23 -21.90 29.66
CA CYS A 36 3.93 -22.15 30.93
C CYS A 36 2.99 -22.17 32.15
N ASN A 37 1.67 -22.04 31.93
CA ASN A 37 0.63 -22.02 32.97
C ASN A 37 0.89 -20.99 34.10
N VAL A 38 1.51 -19.86 33.77
CA VAL A 38 1.81 -18.79 34.73
C VAL A 38 0.54 -18.02 35.07
N ALA A 39 0.34 -17.66 36.34
CA ALA A 39 -0.82 -16.87 36.77
C ALA A 39 -0.85 -15.47 36.11
N ASP A 40 -2.04 -14.93 35.84
CA ASP A 40 -2.21 -13.64 35.13
C ASP A 40 -1.49 -12.47 35.82
N GLY A 41 -1.50 -12.45 37.15
CA GLY A 41 -0.81 -11.41 37.93
C GLY A 41 0.71 -11.42 37.74
N ASP A 42 1.31 -12.60 37.63
CA ASP A 42 2.75 -12.77 37.48
C ASP A 42 3.18 -12.52 36.04
N ALA A 43 2.39 -13.00 35.07
CA ALA A 43 2.64 -12.85 33.65
C ALA A 43 2.65 -11.40 33.17
N LYS A 44 2.00 -10.46 33.88
CA LYS A 44 2.01 -9.01 33.54
C LYS A 44 3.41 -8.41 33.52
N ALA A 45 4.34 -8.96 34.30
CA ALA A 45 5.73 -8.54 34.35
C ALA A 45 6.61 -9.18 33.25
N ALA A 46 6.02 -9.87 32.27
CA ALA A 46 6.74 -10.56 31.22
C ALA A 46 7.66 -9.63 30.42
N ARG A 47 8.92 -10.07 30.25
CA ARG A 47 9.91 -9.47 29.35
C ARG A 47 10.60 -10.56 28.54
N LEU A 48 10.70 -10.35 27.23
CA LEU A 48 11.49 -11.19 26.34
C LEU A 48 12.97 -10.87 26.56
N GLU A 49 13.75 -11.87 26.94
CA GLU A 49 15.20 -11.73 27.16
C GLU A 49 16.01 -12.16 25.94
N ASP A 50 15.62 -13.28 25.31
CA ASP A 50 16.27 -13.79 24.11
C ASP A 50 15.28 -14.59 23.25
N ILE A 51 15.65 -14.82 22.00
CA ILE A 51 14.92 -15.60 21.01
C ILE A 51 15.87 -16.56 20.29
N THR A 52 15.50 -17.84 20.26
CA THR A 52 16.16 -18.88 19.47
C THR A 52 15.29 -19.23 18.25
N LEU A 53 15.73 -20.17 17.42
CA LEU A 53 14.92 -20.62 16.28
C LEU A 53 13.72 -21.48 16.72
N SER A 54 13.80 -22.09 17.90
CA SER A 54 12.79 -22.99 18.46
C SER A 54 12.00 -22.36 19.61
N ASP A 55 12.56 -21.41 20.35
CA ASP A 55 12.00 -20.98 21.64
C ASP A 55 12.10 -19.46 21.86
N LEU A 56 11.15 -18.93 22.61
CA LEU A 56 11.22 -17.60 23.20
C LEU A 56 11.60 -17.71 24.68
N LEU A 57 12.65 -17.01 25.09
CA LEU A 57 13.09 -16.98 26.48
C LEU A 57 12.52 -15.73 27.15
N ILE A 58 11.49 -15.90 27.96
CA ILE A 58 10.72 -14.81 28.57
C ILE A 58 10.89 -14.90 30.09
N SER A 59 11.24 -13.81 30.75
CA SER A 59 11.24 -13.72 32.21
C SER A 59 10.03 -13.00 32.76
N ALA A 60 9.55 -13.42 33.92
CA ALA A 60 8.50 -12.76 34.68
C ALA A 60 8.78 -12.91 36.18
N LYS A 61 8.73 -11.81 36.93
CA LYS A 61 9.01 -11.77 38.39
C LYS A 61 10.28 -12.52 38.82
N GLY A 62 11.35 -12.43 38.01
CA GLY A 62 12.64 -13.06 38.31
C GLY A 62 12.76 -14.53 37.91
N THR A 63 11.69 -15.17 37.42
CA THR A 63 11.73 -16.54 36.88
C THR A 63 11.83 -16.50 35.36
N ARG A 64 12.70 -17.34 34.78
CA ARG A 64 12.89 -17.46 33.33
C ARG A 64 12.12 -18.66 32.79
N TYR A 65 11.33 -18.43 31.75
CA TYR A 65 10.48 -19.42 31.09
C TYR A 65 10.91 -19.59 29.63
N SER A 66 10.78 -20.82 29.12
CA SER A 66 10.99 -21.13 27.71
C SER A 66 9.65 -21.44 27.05
N VAL A 67 9.26 -20.65 26.06
CA VAL A 67 8.03 -20.84 25.30
C VAL A 67 8.37 -21.40 23.92
N PRO A 68 7.95 -22.64 23.59
CA PRO A 68 8.27 -23.27 22.31
C PRO A 68 7.49 -22.66 21.15
N LEU A 69 8.15 -22.54 20.00
CA LEU A 69 7.59 -22.14 18.71
C LEU A 69 7.28 -23.38 17.89
N ASP A 70 6.00 -23.69 17.75
CA ASP A 70 5.53 -24.78 16.88
C ASP A 70 4.79 -24.23 15.65
N PRO A 71 5.29 -24.45 14.41
CA PRO A 71 6.56 -25.09 14.08
C PRO A 71 7.76 -24.12 14.22
N PRO A 72 8.99 -24.64 14.36
CA PRO A 72 10.18 -23.82 14.56
C PRO A 72 10.45 -22.89 13.36
N MET A 73 11.22 -21.83 13.61
CA MET A 73 11.67 -20.89 12.59
C MET A 73 12.84 -21.44 11.79
N LYS A 74 12.87 -21.18 10.49
CA LYS A 74 14.05 -21.47 9.66
C LYS A 74 15.07 -20.35 9.79
N THR A 75 14.59 -19.11 9.88
CA THR A 75 15.40 -17.90 10.02
C THR A 75 14.67 -16.84 10.85
N PHE A 76 15.38 -15.84 11.38
CA PHE A 76 14.76 -14.75 12.16
C PHE A 76 13.82 -13.84 11.35
N SER A 77 13.82 -13.92 10.01
CA SER A 77 12.79 -13.22 9.22
C SER A 77 11.39 -13.82 9.41
N ASP A 78 11.30 -15.08 9.86
CA ASP A 78 10.03 -15.78 10.08
C ASP A 78 9.37 -15.41 11.41
N THR A 79 10.10 -14.73 12.31
CA THR A 79 9.65 -14.41 13.67
C THR A 79 8.28 -13.76 13.70
N ARG A 80 8.05 -12.74 12.87
CA ARG A 80 6.76 -12.04 12.81
C ARG A 80 5.61 -13.00 12.55
N GLN A 81 5.77 -13.92 11.60
CA GLN A 81 4.70 -14.86 11.25
C GLN A 81 4.42 -15.82 12.41
N ARG A 82 5.47 -16.31 13.09
CA ARG A 82 5.34 -17.22 14.23
C ARG A 82 4.68 -16.58 15.44
N VAL A 83 5.19 -15.43 15.89
CA VAL A 83 4.64 -14.77 17.09
C VAL A 83 3.21 -14.28 16.87
N VAL A 84 2.84 -13.88 15.65
CA VAL A 84 1.46 -13.51 15.31
C VAL A 84 0.53 -14.74 15.30
N ALA A 85 0.99 -15.88 14.80
CA ALA A 85 0.21 -17.11 14.85
C ALA A 85 -0.02 -17.57 16.30
N MET A 86 1.06 -17.65 17.09
CA MET A 86 1.01 -18.00 18.51
C MET A 86 0.14 -17.01 19.33
N HIS A 87 0.16 -15.71 19.00
CA HIS A 87 -0.73 -14.72 19.62
C HIS A 87 -2.20 -15.03 19.38
N LYS A 88 -2.58 -15.39 18.14
CA LYS A 88 -3.97 -15.76 17.82
C LYS A 88 -4.40 -17.01 18.55
N GLU A 89 -3.54 -18.01 18.60
CA GLU A 89 -3.78 -19.24 19.36
C GLU A 89 -3.98 -18.94 20.85
N CYS A 90 -3.15 -18.09 21.44
CA CYS A 90 -3.28 -17.70 22.84
C CYS A 90 -4.59 -16.95 23.12
N LEU A 91 -5.01 -16.07 22.20
CA LEU A 91 -6.31 -15.41 22.31
C LEU A 91 -7.46 -16.42 22.31
N GLU A 92 -7.42 -17.41 21.42
CA GLU A 92 -8.44 -18.46 21.33
C GLU A 92 -8.48 -19.32 22.60
N ARG A 93 -7.33 -19.82 23.06
CA ARG A 93 -7.24 -20.64 24.28
C ARG A 93 -7.66 -19.90 25.55
N LEU A 94 -7.43 -18.58 25.61
CA LEU A 94 -7.83 -17.74 26.75
C LEU A 94 -9.26 -17.18 26.62
N GLY A 95 -9.95 -17.41 25.50
CA GLY A 95 -11.27 -16.84 25.22
C GLY A 95 -11.27 -15.31 25.14
N LEU A 96 -10.17 -14.73 24.66
CA LEU A 96 -9.98 -13.29 24.51
C LEU A 96 -10.15 -12.85 23.05
N SER A 97 -10.60 -11.62 22.86
CA SER A 97 -10.67 -10.98 21.56
C SER A 97 -9.41 -10.14 21.32
N ASP A 98 -9.02 -10.06 20.06
CA ASP A 98 -7.98 -9.14 19.60
C ASP A 98 -8.45 -7.66 19.71
N ILE A 99 -9.76 -7.42 19.85
CA ILE A 99 -10.34 -6.07 19.98
C ILE A 99 -10.55 -5.73 21.45
N ILE A 100 -9.93 -4.63 21.89
CA ILE A 100 -10.00 -4.14 23.27
C ILE A 100 -10.91 -2.91 23.34
N ILE A 101 -11.92 -2.95 24.21
CA ILE A 101 -12.80 -1.82 24.50
C ILE A 101 -12.29 -1.11 25.76
N LYS A 102 -11.90 0.16 25.63
CA LYS A 102 -11.30 0.96 26.74
C LYS A 102 -12.26 1.96 27.37
N GLU A 103 -13.36 2.28 26.71
CA GLU A 103 -14.26 3.35 27.10
C GLU A 103 -15.72 2.87 27.12
N TYR A 104 -16.53 3.57 27.91
CA TYR A 104 -17.99 3.46 27.88
C TYR A 104 -18.57 4.55 26.98
N ARG A 105 -19.58 4.22 26.17
CA ARG A 105 -20.35 5.20 25.39
C ARG A 105 -21.82 5.12 25.77
N ALA A 106 -22.34 6.24 26.28
CA ALA A 106 -23.75 6.41 26.60
C ALA A 106 -24.64 6.30 25.36
N PRO A 107 -25.91 5.88 25.51
CA PRO A 107 -26.88 5.86 24.41
C PRO A 107 -27.05 7.26 23.79
N ARG A 108 -27.14 7.32 22.45
CA ARG A 108 -27.33 8.57 21.69
C ARG A 108 -28.42 8.42 20.63
N GLY A 109 -29.05 9.53 20.24
CA GLY A 109 -30.10 9.55 19.24
C GLY A 109 -31.27 8.65 19.63
N TRP A 110 -31.65 7.71 18.75
CA TRP A 110 -32.74 6.77 19.00
C TRP A 110 -32.54 5.90 20.25
N GLU A 111 -31.29 5.56 20.59
CA GLU A 111 -31.00 4.77 21.80
C GLU A 111 -31.28 5.56 23.07
N ALA A 112 -31.07 6.87 23.06
CA ALA A 112 -31.37 7.71 24.22
C ALA A 112 -32.87 7.83 24.47
N ILE A 113 -33.68 7.81 23.39
CA ILE A 113 -35.14 7.78 23.50
C ILE A 113 -35.58 6.45 24.13
N ASN A 114 -35.06 5.31 23.66
CA ASN A 114 -35.38 4.02 24.26
C ASN A 114 -34.94 3.94 25.72
N PHE A 115 -33.74 4.43 26.04
CA PHE A 115 -33.27 4.53 27.42
C PHE A 115 -34.24 5.32 28.30
N ALA A 116 -34.68 6.50 27.84
CA ALA A 116 -35.64 7.33 28.56
C ALA A 116 -36.99 6.64 28.75
N VAL A 117 -37.50 5.94 27.71
CA VAL A 117 -38.76 5.17 27.78
C VAL A 117 -38.66 4.03 28.80
N VAL A 118 -37.53 3.31 28.83
CA VAL A 118 -37.35 2.21 29.79
C VAL A 118 -37.22 2.74 31.20
N VAL A 119 -36.47 3.82 31.43
CA VAL A 119 -36.39 4.50 32.73
C VAL A 119 -37.78 4.99 33.17
N ALA A 120 -38.54 5.63 32.28
CA ALA A 120 -39.90 6.08 32.58
C ALA A 120 -40.81 4.89 32.96
N THR A 121 -40.70 3.78 32.24
CA THR A 121 -41.43 2.54 32.56
C THR A 121 -41.05 2.02 33.94
N LEU A 122 -39.75 1.96 34.27
CA LEU A 122 -39.29 1.52 35.59
C LEU A 122 -39.79 2.44 36.72
N VAL A 123 -39.86 3.76 36.48
CA VAL A 123 -40.41 4.72 37.45
C VAL A 123 -41.91 4.53 37.62
N VAL A 124 -42.67 4.43 36.52
CA VAL A 124 -44.12 4.23 36.52
C VAL A 124 -44.48 2.92 37.22
N PHE A 125 -43.75 1.84 36.97
CA PHE A 125 -43.96 0.53 37.57
C PHE A 125 -43.17 0.30 38.87
N SER A 126 -42.50 1.32 39.42
CA SER A 126 -41.69 1.16 40.66
C SER A 126 -42.55 0.84 41.90
N ARG A 127 -43.81 1.26 41.91
CA ARG A 127 -44.76 1.07 43.00
C ARG A 127 -46.16 0.86 42.44
N GLY A 128 -46.87 -0.17 42.92
CA GLY A 128 -48.27 -0.40 42.55
C GLY A 128 -49.18 0.80 42.82
N SER A 129 -48.87 1.58 43.87
CA SER A 129 -49.60 2.80 44.22
C SER A 129 -49.65 3.86 43.11
N ASN A 130 -48.73 3.84 42.15
CA ASN A 130 -48.74 4.77 41.01
C ASN A 130 -49.98 4.59 40.11
N PHE A 131 -50.68 3.47 40.23
CA PHE A 131 -51.90 3.17 39.49
C PHE A 131 -53.17 3.28 40.35
N LEU A 132 -53.07 3.79 41.58
CA LEU A 132 -54.20 4.01 42.49
C LEU A 132 -54.52 5.52 42.64
N PRO A 133 -55.80 5.87 42.91
CA PRO A 133 -56.22 7.25 43.19
C PRO A 133 -55.40 7.89 44.32
N GLY A 134 -55.11 9.19 44.20
CA GLY A 134 -54.31 9.94 45.17
C GLY A 134 -52.80 9.86 44.97
N SER A 135 -52.29 9.06 44.01
CA SER A 135 -50.89 9.13 43.60
C SER A 135 -50.66 10.23 42.57
N LEU A 136 -49.52 10.93 42.65
CA LEU A 136 -49.19 12.04 41.74
C LEU A 136 -49.28 11.62 40.26
N LEU A 137 -48.83 10.40 39.93
CA LEU A 137 -48.83 9.87 38.57
C LEU A 137 -50.26 9.59 38.07
N TYR A 138 -51.12 9.05 38.94
CA TYR A 138 -52.52 8.76 38.60
C TYR A 138 -53.31 10.03 38.29
N GLU A 139 -53.14 11.06 39.13
CA GLU A 139 -53.84 12.35 38.95
C GLU A 139 -53.28 13.16 37.76
N THR A 140 -51.96 13.27 37.62
CA THR A 140 -51.34 14.12 36.58
C THR A 140 -51.45 13.53 35.18
N ALA A 141 -51.39 12.20 35.04
CA ALA A 141 -51.58 11.54 33.75
C ALA A 141 -53.06 11.32 33.39
N GLY A 142 -54.00 11.63 34.31
CA GLY A 142 -55.43 11.41 34.13
C GLY A 142 -55.77 9.95 33.87
N LEU A 143 -55.20 9.06 34.70
CA LEU A 143 -55.39 7.62 34.63
C LEU A 143 -56.82 7.20 35.02
N ASP A 144 -57.56 8.07 35.70
CA ASP A 144 -58.99 7.97 36.00
C ASP A 144 -59.87 7.76 34.76
N ARG A 145 -59.46 8.31 33.61
CA ARG A 145 -60.16 8.16 32.32
C ARG A 145 -60.06 6.74 31.73
N PHE A 146 -59.19 5.88 32.26
CA PHE A 146 -58.93 4.54 31.72
C PHE A 146 -58.91 3.46 32.82
N PRO A 147 -60.03 3.21 33.52
CA PRO A 147 -60.07 2.34 34.70
C PRO A 147 -59.68 0.88 34.43
N ALA A 148 -60.02 0.35 33.25
CA ALA A 148 -59.63 -1.01 32.86
C ALA A 148 -58.11 -1.14 32.66
N PHE A 149 -57.46 -0.09 32.13
CA PHE A 149 -56.01 -0.07 31.88
C PHE A 149 -55.22 0.08 33.18
N THR A 150 -55.66 0.96 34.09
CA THR A 150 -54.99 1.17 35.38
C THR A 150 -55.04 -0.07 36.26
N GLN A 151 -56.19 -0.73 36.33
CA GLN A 151 -56.35 -1.98 37.09
C GLN A 151 -55.49 -3.11 36.51
N PHE A 152 -55.41 -3.21 35.18
CA PHE A 152 -54.49 -4.13 34.51
C PHE A 152 -53.04 -3.85 34.90
N CYS A 153 -52.59 -2.60 34.81
CA CYS A 153 -51.22 -2.21 35.16
C CYS A 153 -50.89 -2.47 36.64
N HIS A 154 -51.80 -2.18 37.57
CA HIS A 154 -51.65 -2.49 39.00
C HIS A 154 -51.49 -4.00 39.25
N THR A 155 -52.32 -4.82 38.59
CA THR A 155 -52.30 -6.28 38.74
C THR A 155 -51.02 -6.88 38.16
N VAL A 156 -50.56 -6.37 37.02
CA VAL A 156 -49.35 -6.86 36.35
C VAL A 156 -48.08 -6.34 37.01
N GLN A 157 -48.07 -5.17 37.66
CA GLN A 157 -46.88 -4.51 38.22
C GLN A 157 -45.89 -5.40 38.99
N PRO A 158 -46.29 -6.35 39.87
CA PRO A 158 -45.34 -7.21 40.57
C PRO A 158 -44.58 -8.20 39.66
N ILE A 159 -45.14 -8.52 38.49
CA ILE A 159 -44.57 -9.49 37.53
C ILE A 159 -43.33 -8.91 36.83
N PRO A 160 -43.37 -7.72 36.19
CA PRO A 160 -42.17 -7.07 35.67
C PRO A 160 -41.10 -6.92 36.74
N GLY A 161 -41.41 -6.47 37.96
CA GLY A 161 -40.39 -6.20 38.97
C GLY A 161 -39.51 -7.41 39.33
N THR A 162 -40.11 -8.59 39.51
CA THR A 162 -39.38 -9.80 39.94
C THR A 162 -38.75 -10.56 38.77
N LEU A 163 -39.50 -10.75 37.68
CA LEU A 163 -39.01 -11.44 36.49
C LEU A 163 -37.93 -10.64 35.75
N LEU A 164 -38.13 -9.32 35.59
CA LEU A 164 -37.16 -8.44 34.91
C LEU A 164 -35.86 -8.34 35.72
N LEU A 165 -35.94 -8.26 37.05
CA LEU A 165 -34.75 -8.25 37.90
C LEU A 165 -33.96 -9.55 37.75
N GLY A 166 -34.62 -10.71 37.74
CA GLY A 166 -33.98 -12.00 37.47
C GLY A 166 -33.31 -12.06 36.10
N ILE A 167 -33.98 -11.58 35.05
CA ILE A 167 -33.42 -11.48 33.70
C ILE A 167 -32.19 -10.57 33.69
N HIS A 168 -32.26 -9.39 34.30
CA HIS A 168 -31.15 -8.44 34.30
C HIS A 168 -29.93 -8.96 35.08
N VAL A 169 -30.12 -9.69 36.18
CA VAL A 169 -28.99 -10.35 36.87
C VAL A 169 -28.30 -11.36 35.95
N ILE A 170 -29.07 -12.16 35.22
CA ILE A 170 -28.51 -13.10 34.23
C ILE A 170 -27.80 -12.34 33.10
N GLU A 171 -28.40 -11.27 32.59
CA GLU A 171 -27.83 -10.42 31.54
C GLU A 171 -26.52 -9.75 31.96
N VAL A 172 -26.39 -9.30 33.22
CA VAL A 172 -25.14 -8.78 33.79
C VAL A 172 -24.04 -9.83 33.76
N VAL A 173 -24.35 -11.06 34.21
CA VAL A 173 -23.38 -12.16 34.20
C VAL A 173 -22.98 -12.50 32.76
N LEU A 174 -23.94 -12.59 31.85
CA LEU A 174 -23.69 -12.87 30.44
C LEU A 174 -22.86 -11.77 29.76
N LEU A 175 -23.14 -10.49 30.02
CA LEU A 175 -22.37 -9.37 29.49
C LEU A 175 -20.94 -9.39 30.04
N ALA A 176 -20.78 -9.61 31.35
CA ALA A 176 -19.47 -9.68 31.98
C ALA A 176 -18.61 -10.80 31.40
N VAL A 177 -19.17 -12.01 31.25
CA VAL A 177 -18.43 -13.20 30.80
C VAL A 177 -18.26 -13.26 29.29
N LYS A 178 -19.30 -12.94 28.51
CA LYS A 178 -19.29 -13.12 27.05
C LYS A 178 -18.86 -11.87 26.26
N ARG A 179 -18.77 -10.70 26.90
CA ARG A 179 -18.43 -9.43 26.22
C ARG A 179 -17.33 -8.65 26.93
N LEU A 180 -17.52 -8.25 28.18
CA LEU A 180 -16.56 -7.38 28.87
C LEU A 180 -15.20 -8.04 29.04
N LYS A 181 -15.16 -9.26 29.59
CA LYS A 181 -13.91 -10.02 29.81
C LYS A 181 -13.18 -10.34 28.49
N PRO A 182 -13.82 -10.93 27.46
CA PRO A 182 -13.16 -11.20 26.18
C PRO A 182 -12.58 -9.95 25.52
N HIS A 183 -13.25 -8.81 25.62
CA HIS A 183 -12.81 -7.55 25.03
C HIS A 183 -11.94 -6.69 25.96
N GLY A 184 -11.36 -7.29 27.00
CA GLY A 184 -10.32 -6.69 27.83
C GLY A 184 -10.78 -5.55 28.74
N VAL A 185 -12.07 -5.47 29.07
CA VAL A 185 -12.59 -4.54 30.08
C VAL A 185 -12.22 -5.08 31.47
N PRO A 186 -11.42 -4.36 32.28
CA PRO A 186 -11.01 -4.86 33.60
C PRO A 186 -12.19 -4.98 34.55
N PHE A 187 -12.26 -6.11 35.26
CA PHE A 187 -13.27 -6.35 36.29
C PHE A 187 -13.23 -5.25 37.37
N LEU A 188 -14.40 -4.75 37.79
CA LEU A 188 -14.57 -3.66 38.76
C LEU A 188 -13.93 -2.32 38.37
N SER A 189 -13.56 -2.12 37.10
CA SER A 189 -13.19 -0.78 36.62
C SER A 189 -14.42 0.13 36.51
N GLY A 190 -14.22 1.44 36.47
CA GLY A 190 -15.32 2.40 36.24
C GLY A 190 -16.09 2.12 34.93
N VAL A 191 -15.40 1.65 33.88
CA VAL A 191 -16.02 1.23 32.61
C VAL A 191 -16.86 -0.03 32.80
N TRP A 192 -16.40 -0.99 33.60
CA TRP A 192 -17.16 -2.19 33.95
C TRP A 192 -18.45 -1.82 34.68
N PHE A 193 -18.37 -0.96 35.71
CA PHE A 193 -19.54 -0.50 36.44
C PHE A 193 -20.50 0.30 35.54
N ALA A 194 -20.01 1.12 34.62
CA ALA A 194 -20.86 1.84 33.69
C ALA A 194 -21.68 0.88 32.79
N TRP A 195 -21.06 -0.20 32.30
CA TRP A 195 -21.76 -1.21 31.52
C TRP A 195 -22.76 -2.01 32.35
N VAL A 196 -22.41 -2.37 33.59
CA VAL A 196 -23.31 -3.07 34.52
C VAL A 196 -24.50 -2.21 34.92
N ALA A 197 -24.28 -0.93 35.24
CA ALA A 197 -25.38 -0.01 35.54
C ALA A 197 -26.32 0.14 34.34
N THR A 198 -25.77 0.19 33.13
CA THR A 198 -26.59 0.43 31.93
C THR A 198 -27.37 -0.81 31.50
N ILE A 199 -26.81 -2.01 31.63
CA ILE A 199 -27.54 -3.25 31.30
C ILE A 199 -28.67 -3.54 32.30
N MET A 200 -28.54 -3.13 33.56
CA MET A 200 -29.62 -3.20 34.54
C MET A 200 -30.82 -2.30 34.19
N ILE A 201 -30.61 -1.32 33.31
CA ILE A 201 -31.65 -0.41 32.83
C ILE A 201 -32.16 -0.87 31.46
N GLU A 202 -31.26 -1.10 30.50
CA GLU A 202 -31.61 -1.31 29.08
C GLU A 202 -31.68 -2.78 28.65
N GLY A 203 -31.13 -3.71 29.43
CA GLY A 203 -30.96 -5.12 29.08
C GLY A 203 -30.30 -5.34 27.72
N VAL A 204 -30.97 -6.08 26.84
CA VAL A 204 -30.50 -6.45 25.49
C VAL A 204 -30.00 -5.28 24.62
N PHE A 205 -30.50 -4.06 24.82
CA PHE A 205 -30.02 -2.91 24.04
C PHE A 205 -28.59 -2.52 24.38
N ALA A 206 -28.16 -2.72 25.63
CA ALA A 206 -26.77 -2.54 26.04
C ALA A 206 -25.83 -3.53 25.33
N PHE A 207 -26.26 -4.79 25.15
CA PHE A 207 -25.51 -5.78 24.34
C PHE A 207 -25.34 -5.33 22.90
N ARG A 208 -26.42 -4.87 22.26
CA ARG A 208 -26.37 -4.40 20.86
C ARG A 208 -25.44 -3.21 20.71
N ARG A 209 -25.44 -2.28 21.67
CA ARG A 209 -24.52 -1.14 21.68
C ARG A 209 -23.06 -1.60 21.84
N PHE A 210 -22.80 -2.53 22.74
CA PHE A 210 -21.46 -3.10 22.92
C PHE A 210 -20.96 -3.79 21.64
N ASP A 211 -21.79 -4.64 21.02
CA ASP A 211 -21.44 -5.36 19.79
C ASP A 211 -21.18 -4.39 18.62
N ARG A 212 -21.95 -3.30 18.55
CA ARG A 212 -21.67 -2.22 17.59
C ARG A 212 -20.32 -1.57 17.84
N MET A 213 -19.98 -1.24 19.09
CA MET A 213 -18.68 -0.64 19.43
C MET A 213 -17.52 -1.58 19.07
N VAL A 214 -17.66 -2.88 19.34
CA VAL A 214 -16.67 -3.89 18.92
C VAL A 214 -16.51 -3.89 17.40
N LYS A 215 -17.62 -3.88 16.65
CA LYS A 215 -17.58 -3.83 15.18
C LYS A 215 -16.94 -2.55 14.66
N GLU A 216 -17.22 -1.39 15.27
CA GLU A 216 -16.58 -0.12 14.90
C GLU A 216 -15.08 -0.15 15.13
N GLU A 217 -14.61 -0.66 16.28
CA GLU A 217 -13.18 -0.79 16.56
C GLU A 217 -12.50 -1.84 15.67
N GLN A 218 -13.19 -2.93 15.33
CA GLN A 218 -12.73 -3.88 14.32
C GLN A 218 -12.51 -3.19 12.98
N VAL A 219 -13.52 -2.45 12.53
CA VAL A 219 -13.48 -1.69 11.27
C VAL A 219 -12.37 -0.65 11.32
N LYS A 220 -12.19 0.11 12.41
CA LYS A 220 -11.07 1.06 12.55
C LYS A 220 -9.70 0.36 12.49
N ARG A 221 -9.56 -0.82 13.08
CA ARG A 221 -8.31 -1.59 13.03
C ARG A 221 -8.05 -2.16 11.65
N GLU A 222 -9.09 -2.66 10.97
CA GLU A 222 -9.02 -3.06 9.56
C GLU A 222 -8.64 -1.88 8.68
N HIS A 223 -9.24 -0.69 8.87
CA HIS A 223 -8.84 0.57 8.24
C HIS A 223 -7.40 0.97 8.55
N ARG A 224 -6.86 0.67 9.73
CA ARG A 224 -5.46 0.98 10.03
C ARG A 224 -4.50 0.02 9.33
N LYS A 225 -4.88 -1.26 9.26
CA LYS A 225 -4.09 -2.35 8.67
C LYS A 225 -4.11 -2.32 7.14
N TYR A 226 -5.29 -2.07 6.60
CA TYR A 226 -5.57 -1.76 5.22
C TYR A 226 -6.31 -0.44 5.27
N PRO A 227 -5.60 0.71 5.23
CA PRO A 227 -6.25 1.98 4.89
C PRO A 227 -7.20 1.65 3.77
N LEU A 228 -8.52 1.75 3.99
CA LEU A 228 -9.48 1.65 2.91
C LEU A 228 -8.82 2.46 1.82
N GLU A 229 -8.45 1.78 0.73
CA GLU A 229 -7.95 2.45 -0.45
C GLU A 229 -8.82 3.67 -0.58
N THR A 230 -8.24 4.85 -0.44
CA THR A 230 -8.83 6.12 -0.80
C THR A 230 -9.51 5.90 -2.15
N ALA A 231 -10.81 5.58 -2.14
CA ALA A 231 -11.50 4.77 -3.14
C ALA A 231 -10.83 4.87 -4.51
N ASN A 232 -9.83 4.02 -4.78
CA ASN A 232 -8.85 4.11 -5.86
C ASN A 232 -9.01 5.37 -6.74
N MET A 233 -8.75 6.56 -6.17
CA MET A 233 -9.16 7.81 -6.79
C MET A 233 -8.19 8.11 -7.92
N GLY A 234 -8.43 7.49 -9.08
CA GLY A 234 -7.54 7.53 -10.23
C GLY A 234 -7.09 8.95 -10.58
N ILE A 235 -5.87 9.05 -11.10
CA ILE A 235 -5.30 10.31 -11.59
C ILE A 235 -6.33 10.97 -12.51
N SER A 236 -6.61 12.26 -12.32
CA SER A 236 -7.58 13.01 -13.12
C SER A 236 -6.87 14.11 -13.91
N ARG A 237 -7.27 14.30 -15.16
CA ARG A 237 -6.77 15.32 -16.09
C ARG A 237 -7.66 16.56 -16.11
N ASP A 238 -8.61 16.68 -15.17
CA ASP A 238 -9.48 17.83 -15.07
C ASP A 238 -8.71 19.07 -14.56
N SER A 239 -9.24 20.26 -14.84
CA SER A 239 -8.72 21.53 -14.32
C SER A 239 -9.56 22.08 -13.16
N ARG A 240 -10.60 21.36 -12.73
CA ARG A 240 -11.58 21.85 -11.74
C ARG A 240 -11.02 21.81 -10.33
N HIS A 241 -10.13 20.87 -10.03
CA HIS A 241 -9.39 20.84 -8.78
C HIS A 241 -8.35 21.97 -8.65
N LYS A 242 -7.96 22.62 -9.77
CA LYS A 242 -7.01 23.75 -9.77
C LYS A 242 -7.73 25.06 -9.48
N ARG A 243 -7.02 26.03 -8.92
CA ARG A 243 -7.52 27.41 -8.72
C ARG A 243 -7.85 28.07 -10.06
N SER A 244 -8.74 29.06 -10.03
CA SER A 244 -8.95 29.95 -11.19
C SER A 244 -7.72 30.82 -11.46
N ALA A 245 -7.71 31.48 -12.62
CA ALA A 245 -6.69 32.49 -12.94
C ALA A 245 -6.65 33.63 -11.90
N THR A 246 -7.81 33.98 -11.31
CA THR A 246 -7.92 34.96 -10.22
C THR A 246 -7.43 34.45 -8.86
N GLY A 247 -7.02 33.17 -8.75
CA GLY A 247 -6.60 32.55 -7.49
C GLY A 247 -7.74 31.96 -6.64
N ALA A 248 -9.00 32.18 -7.03
CA ALA A 248 -10.16 31.66 -6.30
C ALA A 248 -10.19 30.12 -6.27
N LYS A 249 -10.56 29.57 -5.12
CA LYS A 249 -10.78 28.12 -4.95
C LYS A 249 -12.13 27.75 -5.58
N ARG A 250 -12.11 26.79 -6.51
CA ARG A 250 -13.32 26.32 -7.19
C ARG A 250 -14.05 25.28 -6.35
N ALA A 251 -15.39 25.36 -6.31
CA ALA A 251 -16.23 24.37 -5.66
C ALA A 251 -16.31 23.06 -6.46
N THR A 252 -16.47 21.93 -5.77
CA THR A 252 -16.63 20.62 -6.41
C THR A 252 -18.10 20.39 -6.75
N TYR A 253 -18.47 20.49 -8.04
CA TYR A 253 -19.86 20.30 -8.49
C TYR A 253 -20.16 18.89 -9.02
N ARG A 254 -19.14 18.10 -9.37
CA ARG A 254 -19.31 16.73 -9.88
C ARG A 254 -18.15 15.82 -9.51
N LYS A 255 -18.41 14.51 -9.46
CA LYS A 255 -17.40 13.46 -9.27
C LYS A 255 -16.44 13.34 -10.48
N LYS A 256 -15.31 12.65 -10.30
CA LYS A 256 -14.36 12.32 -11.40
C LYS A 256 -15.06 11.50 -12.48
N ARG A 257 -14.73 11.76 -13.76
CA ARG A 257 -15.33 11.06 -14.91
C ARG A 257 -14.28 10.25 -15.67
N ALA A 258 -14.69 9.12 -16.22
CA ALA A 258 -13.79 8.19 -16.90
C ALA A 258 -13.10 8.77 -18.14
N PHE A 259 -13.70 9.76 -18.81
CA PHE A 259 -13.11 10.43 -19.97
C PHE A 259 -11.97 11.40 -19.61
N GLU A 260 -11.89 11.85 -18.35
CA GLU A 260 -10.80 12.68 -17.82
C GLU A 260 -9.74 11.85 -17.08
N LYS A 261 -9.81 10.51 -17.11
CA LYS A 261 -8.84 9.69 -16.37
C LYS A 261 -7.43 9.80 -16.94
N GLY A 262 -6.47 9.97 -16.04
CA GLY A 262 -5.04 9.77 -16.27
C GLY A 262 -4.63 8.34 -15.92
N ARG A 263 -3.39 8.00 -16.26
CA ARG A 263 -2.73 6.75 -15.87
C ARG A 263 -1.29 7.10 -15.46
N GLN A 264 -0.69 6.25 -14.64
CA GLN A 264 0.74 6.38 -14.27
C GLN A 264 1.63 6.43 -15.52
N PRO A 265 2.81 7.06 -15.46
CA PRO A 265 3.80 7.03 -16.55
C PRO A 265 4.35 5.61 -16.77
N SER A 266 5.03 5.40 -17.90
CA SER A 266 5.66 4.10 -18.18
C SER A 266 7.06 3.97 -17.59
N ASN A 267 7.80 5.08 -17.48
CA ASN A 267 9.20 5.14 -17.06
C ASN A 267 10.05 4.06 -17.74
N THR A 268 9.94 3.98 -19.07
CA THR A 268 10.56 2.95 -19.90
C THR A 268 12.07 2.93 -19.67
N ARG A 269 12.64 1.76 -19.36
CA ARG A 269 14.07 1.57 -19.11
C ARG A 269 14.77 0.86 -20.26
N ILE A 270 16.09 0.94 -20.29
CA ILE A 270 16.90 0.09 -21.16
C ILE A 270 16.89 -1.34 -20.60
N GLY A 271 16.64 -2.34 -21.44
CA GLY A 271 16.66 -3.75 -21.05
C GLY A 271 15.82 -4.64 -21.96
N SER A 272 15.70 -5.92 -21.62
CA SER A 272 14.95 -6.90 -22.42
C SER A 272 13.53 -6.42 -22.72
N LYS A 273 13.15 -6.50 -24.00
CA LYS A 273 11.90 -5.95 -24.52
C LYS A 273 10.69 -6.43 -23.71
N ARG A 274 10.02 -5.50 -23.01
CA ARG A 274 8.79 -5.75 -22.25
C ARG A 274 7.78 -4.65 -22.53
N ILE A 275 6.66 -5.02 -23.13
CA ILE A 275 5.60 -4.09 -23.55
C ILE A 275 4.26 -4.61 -23.03
N HIS A 276 3.50 -3.75 -22.34
CA HIS A 276 2.15 -4.06 -21.89
C HIS A 276 1.12 -3.35 -22.76
N LEU A 277 0.07 -4.09 -23.14
CA LEU A 277 -1.06 -3.56 -23.88
C LEU A 277 -2.02 -2.84 -22.93
N VAL A 278 -2.44 -1.62 -23.30
CA VAL A 278 -3.37 -0.82 -22.51
C VAL A 278 -4.60 -0.49 -23.37
N ARG A 279 -5.78 -1.00 -22.97
CA ARG A 279 -7.06 -0.61 -23.58
C ARG A 279 -7.38 0.85 -23.25
N THR A 280 -7.78 1.59 -24.28
CA THR A 280 -8.16 3.01 -24.22
C THR A 280 -9.59 3.23 -24.70
N ARG A 281 -10.02 4.49 -24.77
CA ARG A 281 -11.38 4.86 -25.17
C ARG A 281 -11.66 4.40 -26.61
N GLY A 282 -12.86 3.88 -26.85
CA GLY A 282 -13.28 3.39 -28.17
C GLY A 282 -12.67 2.03 -28.55
N GLY A 283 -12.16 1.25 -27.59
CA GLY A 283 -11.57 -0.07 -27.88
C GLY A 283 -10.13 -0.05 -28.38
N ASN A 284 -9.59 1.11 -28.72
CA ASN A 284 -8.22 1.30 -29.18
C ASN A 284 -7.17 0.83 -28.15
N ARG A 285 -5.99 0.44 -28.65
CA ARG A 285 -4.87 -0.06 -27.83
C ARG A 285 -3.71 0.92 -27.87
N LYS A 286 -3.05 1.09 -26.71
CA LYS A 286 -1.73 1.74 -26.60
C LYS A 286 -0.71 0.71 -26.12
N PHE A 287 0.51 0.81 -26.62
CA PHE A 287 1.60 -0.10 -26.30
C PHE A 287 2.52 0.59 -25.30
N ARG A 288 2.41 0.21 -24.04
CA ARG A 288 3.21 0.79 -22.97
C ARG A 288 4.50 0.00 -22.82
N ALA A 289 5.58 0.49 -23.41
CA ALA A 289 6.90 -0.08 -23.15
C ALA A 289 7.30 0.14 -21.69
N LEU A 290 7.82 -0.90 -21.05
CA LEU A 290 8.45 -0.84 -19.73
C LEU A 290 9.96 -1.00 -19.85
N ARG A 291 10.41 -1.85 -20.80
CA ARG A 291 11.81 -2.05 -21.13
C ARG A 291 11.96 -2.19 -22.65
N LEU A 292 12.98 -1.55 -23.22
CA LEU A 292 13.39 -1.67 -24.62
C LEU A 292 14.91 -1.67 -24.70
N ASP A 293 15.47 -2.48 -25.60
CA ASP A 293 16.91 -2.60 -25.82
C ASP A 293 17.35 -2.07 -27.19
N SER A 294 16.41 -1.96 -28.13
CA SER A 294 16.66 -1.64 -29.52
C SER A 294 15.55 -0.78 -30.11
N GLY A 295 15.89 0.03 -31.10
CA GLY A 295 15.00 0.96 -31.79
C GLY A 295 15.41 1.16 -33.23
N ASN A 296 14.52 1.71 -34.06
CA ASN A 296 14.85 2.09 -35.42
C ASN A 296 15.32 3.55 -35.47
N PHE A 297 16.58 3.75 -35.84
CA PHE A 297 17.19 5.07 -35.94
C PHE A 297 17.48 5.42 -37.39
N SER A 298 17.26 6.69 -37.75
CA SER A 298 17.49 7.21 -39.10
C SER A 298 18.75 8.05 -39.15
N TRP A 299 19.57 7.85 -40.19
CA TRP A 299 20.67 8.74 -40.53
C TRP A 299 20.16 9.72 -41.59
N GLY A 300 20.03 11.00 -41.22
CA GLY A 300 19.34 12.02 -42.01
C GLY A 300 20.05 12.33 -43.32
N SER A 301 21.36 12.62 -43.27
CA SER A 301 22.17 12.93 -44.46
C SER A 301 22.13 11.82 -45.51
N GLU A 302 22.18 10.56 -45.06
CA GLU A 302 22.27 9.38 -45.92
C GLU A 302 20.90 8.81 -46.36
N GLY A 303 19.80 9.32 -45.81
CA GLY A 303 18.45 8.84 -46.13
C GLY A 303 18.17 7.38 -45.75
N ILE A 304 18.89 6.82 -44.77
CA ILE A 304 18.73 5.42 -44.35
C ILE A 304 18.19 5.29 -42.93
N SER A 305 17.64 4.11 -42.61
CA SER A 305 17.25 3.76 -41.25
C SER A 305 17.66 2.34 -40.92
N ARG A 306 18.17 2.12 -39.70
CA ARG A 306 18.59 0.81 -39.22
C ARG A 306 18.10 0.58 -37.79
N LYS A 307 17.78 -0.68 -37.51
CA LYS A 307 17.55 -1.14 -36.15
C LYS A 307 18.90 -1.25 -35.43
N THR A 308 19.05 -0.51 -34.35
CA THR A 308 20.27 -0.50 -33.53
C THR A 308 19.95 -0.71 -32.05
N ARG A 309 20.95 -1.13 -31.29
CA ARG A 309 20.84 -1.25 -29.84
C ARG A 309 21.01 0.13 -29.19
N VAL A 310 20.15 0.43 -28.21
CA VAL A 310 20.29 1.62 -27.36
C VAL A 310 21.14 1.25 -26.15
N ILE A 311 22.21 2.01 -25.91
CA ILE A 311 23.23 1.68 -24.91
C ILE A 311 22.95 2.42 -23.60
N VAL A 312 22.88 3.75 -23.65
CA VAL A 312 22.75 4.61 -22.47
C VAL A 312 22.03 5.92 -22.85
N VAL A 313 21.34 6.53 -21.89
CA VAL A 313 20.82 7.90 -22.03
C VAL A 313 21.92 8.85 -21.59
N ALA A 314 22.40 9.69 -22.51
CA ALA A 314 23.50 10.62 -22.26
C ALA A 314 23.02 11.99 -21.76
N TYR A 315 21.87 12.45 -22.24
CA TYR A 315 21.31 13.75 -21.86
C TYR A 315 19.78 13.76 -21.98
N HIS A 316 19.12 14.54 -21.13
CA HIS A 316 17.68 14.75 -21.22
C HIS A 316 17.32 16.20 -20.86
N PRO A 317 16.71 16.99 -21.77
CA PRO A 317 16.49 18.41 -21.56
C PRO A 317 15.51 18.74 -20.42
N SER A 318 14.57 17.85 -20.11
CA SER A 318 13.56 18.11 -19.07
C SER A 318 14.00 17.78 -17.63
N ASN A 319 14.85 16.78 -17.41
CA ASN A 319 15.17 16.31 -16.05
C ASN A 319 16.40 15.37 -16.04
N ASN A 320 17.39 15.69 -15.21
CA ASN A 320 18.63 14.91 -15.04
C ASN A 320 18.41 13.54 -14.38
N GLU A 321 17.34 13.36 -13.61
CA GLU A 321 17.00 12.05 -13.01
C GLU A 321 16.70 10.98 -14.07
N LEU A 322 16.19 11.41 -15.24
CA LEU A 322 15.92 10.52 -16.36
C LEU A 322 17.23 10.00 -16.99
N VAL A 323 18.29 10.81 -16.97
CA VAL A 323 19.64 10.41 -17.38
C VAL A 323 20.20 9.41 -16.37
N ARG A 324 20.22 9.77 -15.08
CA ARG A 324 20.76 8.95 -13.98
C ARG A 324 20.20 7.53 -13.97
N THR A 325 18.92 7.39 -14.31
CA THR A 325 18.22 6.13 -14.24
C THR A 325 18.08 5.43 -15.60
N ASN A 326 18.57 6.01 -16.69
CA ASN A 326 18.39 5.54 -18.08
C ASN A 326 16.90 5.38 -18.48
N THR A 327 16.10 6.45 -18.36
CA THR A 327 14.72 6.47 -18.85
C THR A 327 14.66 6.87 -20.33
N LEU A 328 13.91 6.09 -21.11
CA LEU A 328 13.65 6.34 -22.53
C LEU A 328 12.33 7.13 -22.69
N THR A 329 12.46 8.39 -23.09
CA THR A 329 11.36 9.34 -23.36
C THR A 329 11.65 10.09 -24.66
N LYS A 330 10.62 10.75 -25.22
CA LYS A 330 10.82 11.63 -26.38
C LYS A 330 11.83 12.73 -26.01
N SER A 331 12.72 13.07 -26.94
CA SER A 331 13.77 14.08 -26.81
C SER A 331 14.91 13.71 -25.86
N ALA A 332 14.97 12.46 -25.40
CA ALA A 332 16.16 11.96 -24.73
C ALA A 332 17.28 11.75 -25.77
N VAL A 333 18.48 12.24 -25.46
CA VAL A 333 19.70 11.99 -26.23
C VAL A 333 20.30 10.70 -25.72
N VAL A 334 20.45 9.73 -26.61
CA VAL A 334 20.95 8.38 -26.30
C VAL A 334 22.21 8.09 -27.11
N GLN A 335 23.04 7.20 -26.60
CA GLN A 335 24.09 6.56 -27.40
C GLN A 335 23.54 5.25 -27.97
N ILE A 336 23.69 5.08 -29.28
CA ILE A 336 23.29 3.87 -30.01
C ILE A 336 24.51 3.18 -30.61
N ASP A 337 24.38 1.89 -30.88
CA ASP A 337 25.40 1.11 -31.59
C ASP A 337 25.57 1.62 -33.03
N ALA A 338 26.81 1.92 -33.41
CA ALA A 338 27.17 2.39 -34.74
C ALA A 338 27.31 1.26 -35.78
N ALA A 339 27.44 -0.01 -35.35
CA ALA A 339 27.80 -1.12 -36.24
C ALA A 339 26.86 -1.29 -37.45
N PRO A 340 25.52 -1.23 -37.31
CA PRO A 340 24.63 -1.37 -38.47
C PRO A 340 24.75 -0.25 -39.50
N PHE A 341 25.13 0.96 -39.07
CA PHE A 341 25.38 2.09 -39.97
C PHE A 341 26.75 1.97 -40.63
N ARG A 342 27.77 1.54 -39.89
CA ARG A 342 29.12 1.30 -40.43
C ARG A 342 29.11 0.21 -41.51
N GLN A 343 28.44 -0.91 -41.25
CA GLN A 343 28.29 -2.00 -42.22
C GLN A 343 27.61 -1.53 -43.50
N TRP A 344 26.56 -0.71 -43.37
CA TRP A 344 25.90 -0.14 -44.53
C TRP A 344 26.82 0.81 -45.31
N TYR A 345 27.55 1.69 -44.61
CA TYR A 345 28.46 2.64 -45.24
C TYR A 345 29.57 1.93 -46.04
N GLU A 346 30.22 0.92 -45.43
CA GLU A 346 31.26 0.12 -46.09
C GLU A 346 30.70 -0.65 -47.32
N ALA A 347 29.47 -1.16 -47.24
CA ALA A 347 28.82 -1.81 -48.37
C ALA A 347 28.36 -0.82 -49.47
N HIS A 348 27.95 0.39 -49.09
CA HIS A 348 27.39 1.37 -50.01
C HIS A 348 28.45 2.16 -50.77
N TYR A 349 29.50 2.59 -50.07
CA TYR A 349 30.58 3.44 -50.57
C TYR A 349 31.90 2.69 -50.81
N GLY A 350 32.04 1.46 -50.31
CA GLY A 350 33.27 0.68 -50.47
C GLY A 350 34.47 1.19 -49.66
N GLN A 351 34.28 2.21 -48.81
CA GLN A 351 35.31 2.82 -47.98
C GLN A 351 35.09 2.48 -46.50
N PRO A 352 36.16 2.23 -45.71
CA PRO A 352 36.05 2.02 -44.27
C PRO A 352 35.70 3.33 -43.53
N LEU A 353 34.84 3.25 -42.50
CA LEU A 353 34.45 4.39 -41.67
C LEU A 353 34.76 4.15 -40.19
N GLY A 354 35.54 5.05 -39.59
CA GLY A 354 35.87 5.00 -38.16
C GLY A 354 36.82 3.87 -37.75
N ARG A 355 37.73 3.43 -38.64
CA ARG A 355 38.83 2.54 -38.25
C ARG A 355 40.01 3.39 -37.80
N ARG A 356 40.45 3.23 -36.55
CA ARG A 356 41.68 3.86 -36.06
C ARG A 356 42.85 3.44 -36.96
N ARG A 357 43.62 4.43 -37.46
CA ARG A 357 44.77 4.24 -38.38
C ARG A 357 45.79 3.17 -37.98
N GLN A 358 45.81 2.70 -36.72
CA GLN A 358 46.78 1.71 -36.21
C GLN A 358 46.30 0.25 -36.22
N GLN A 359 45.02 -0.04 -36.50
CA GLN A 359 44.52 -1.41 -36.50
C GLN A 359 44.08 -1.81 -37.91
N LYS A 360 45.04 -2.17 -38.76
CA LYS A 360 44.76 -2.94 -39.99
C LYS A 360 44.32 -4.33 -39.57
N THR A 361 43.04 -4.50 -39.27
CA THR A 361 42.43 -5.82 -39.26
C THR A 361 42.53 -6.36 -40.68
N GLU A 362 43.02 -7.58 -40.85
CA GLU A 362 43.02 -8.34 -42.10
C GLU A 362 41.60 -8.41 -42.65
N THR A 363 41.19 -7.43 -43.45
CA THR A 363 40.02 -7.57 -44.30
C THR A 363 40.44 -8.44 -45.47
N THR A 364 39.93 -9.67 -45.48
CA THR A 364 39.85 -10.51 -46.67
C THR A 364 39.29 -9.66 -47.80
N GLU A 365 40.15 -9.29 -48.75
CA GLU A 365 39.74 -8.54 -49.95
C GLU A 365 38.86 -9.47 -50.81
N GLU A 366 37.56 -9.44 -50.58
CA GLU A 366 36.61 -10.05 -51.50
C GLU A 366 36.72 -9.34 -52.86
N LYS A 367 37.09 -10.09 -53.90
CA LYS A 367 37.15 -9.59 -55.28
C LYS A 367 35.75 -9.15 -55.72
N LYS A 368 35.48 -7.85 -55.69
CA LYS A 368 34.24 -7.24 -56.20
C LYS A 368 34.32 -7.05 -57.72
N SER A 369 33.18 -7.07 -58.40
CA SER A 369 33.12 -6.78 -59.83
C SER A 369 33.51 -5.32 -60.14
N ASN A 370 34.11 -5.09 -61.30
CA ASN A 370 34.51 -3.74 -61.73
C ASN A 370 33.34 -2.75 -61.79
N SER A 371 32.13 -3.22 -62.11
CA SER A 371 30.92 -2.40 -62.12
C SER A 371 30.53 -1.91 -60.73
N VAL A 372 30.69 -2.74 -59.69
CA VAL A 372 30.41 -2.36 -58.30
C VAL A 372 31.43 -1.35 -57.80
N VAL A 373 32.71 -1.56 -58.09
CA VAL A 373 33.79 -0.64 -57.70
C VAL A 373 33.57 0.74 -58.31
N LYS A 374 33.27 0.80 -59.62
CA LYS A 374 32.97 2.06 -60.32
C LYS A 374 31.79 2.79 -59.67
N LYS A 375 30.69 2.08 -59.41
CA LYS A 375 29.49 2.65 -58.78
C LYS A 375 29.74 3.15 -57.36
N GLN A 376 30.55 2.43 -56.57
CA GLN A 376 30.93 2.84 -55.22
C GLN A 376 31.78 4.11 -55.23
N ALA A 377 32.74 4.20 -56.15
CA ALA A 377 33.59 5.37 -56.31
C ALA A 377 32.78 6.62 -56.73
N GLU A 378 31.86 6.49 -57.69
CA GLU A 378 30.96 7.56 -58.12
C GLU A 378 30.11 8.09 -56.94
N ARG A 379 29.47 7.19 -56.19
CA ARG A 379 28.67 7.57 -55.01
C ARG A 379 29.51 8.26 -53.93
N PHE A 380 30.70 7.75 -53.67
CA PHE A 380 31.57 8.30 -52.64
C PHE A 380 32.03 9.72 -53.02
N ALA A 381 32.32 9.96 -54.30
CA ALA A 381 32.68 11.28 -54.80
C ALA A 381 31.54 12.30 -54.65
N GLU A 382 30.29 11.87 -54.88
CA GLU A 382 29.10 12.72 -54.74
C GLU A 382 28.77 13.05 -53.29
N ASN A 383 28.58 12.03 -52.45
CA ASN A 383 27.96 12.18 -51.11
C ASN A 383 28.69 11.43 -49.98
N GLY A 384 29.80 10.74 -50.26
CA GLY A 384 30.44 9.86 -49.27
C GLY A 384 31.20 10.56 -48.14
N LYS A 385 31.43 11.87 -48.22
CA LYS A 385 32.21 12.60 -47.21
C LYS A 385 31.36 12.87 -45.97
N VAL A 386 31.69 12.21 -44.87
CA VAL A 386 31.01 12.34 -43.57
C VAL A 386 31.63 13.47 -42.74
N GLU A 387 30.82 14.17 -41.95
CA GLU A 387 31.28 15.19 -41.01
C GLU A 387 32.26 14.61 -39.97
N SER A 388 33.37 15.30 -39.73
CA SER A 388 34.44 14.84 -38.80
C SER A 388 33.92 14.52 -37.37
N ALA A 389 32.90 15.23 -36.89
CA ALA A 389 32.31 15.00 -35.58
C ALA A 389 31.53 13.68 -35.49
N ILE A 390 30.96 13.22 -36.61
CA ILE A 390 30.27 11.95 -36.74
C ILE A 390 31.29 10.83 -36.97
N GLU A 391 32.32 11.06 -37.79
CA GLU A 391 33.41 10.09 -38.02
C GLU A 391 34.09 9.67 -36.72
N ARG A 392 34.41 10.63 -35.83
CA ARG A 392 34.95 10.35 -34.48
C ARG A 392 34.04 9.48 -33.62
N GLN A 393 32.72 9.57 -33.80
CA GLN A 393 31.76 8.72 -33.08
C GLN A 393 31.72 7.29 -33.66
N PHE A 394 31.91 7.15 -34.97
CA PHE A 394 32.11 5.84 -35.58
C PHE A 394 33.39 5.17 -35.08
N GLU A 395 34.48 5.91 -34.80
CA GLU A 395 35.67 5.34 -34.13
C GLU A 395 35.36 4.80 -32.73
N ALA A 396 34.54 5.52 -31.96
CA ALA A 396 34.09 5.07 -30.63
C ALA A 396 33.07 3.91 -30.69
N GLY A 397 32.53 3.61 -31.87
CA GLY A 397 31.48 2.61 -32.08
C GLY A 397 30.12 2.99 -31.50
N ARG A 398 29.92 4.26 -31.12
CA ARG A 398 28.68 4.74 -30.51
C ARG A 398 28.31 6.10 -31.11
N LEU A 399 27.10 6.18 -31.66
CA LEU A 399 26.55 7.42 -32.21
C LEU A 399 25.59 8.06 -31.22
N TYR A 400 25.59 9.39 -31.14
CA TYR A 400 24.54 10.13 -30.46
C TYR A 400 23.30 10.24 -31.33
N ALA A 401 22.14 9.97 -30.74
CA ALA A 401 20.86 10.02 -31.41
C ALA A 401 19.78 10.59 -30.47
N VAL A 402 18.74 11.19 -31.04
CA VAL A 402 17.58 11.69 -30.30
C VAL A 402 16.39 10.76 -30.51
N ILE A 403 15.71 10.41 -29.42
CA ILE A 403 14.45 9.67 -29.49
C ILE A 403 13.33 10.60 -29.97
N ALA A 404 12.79 10.36 -31.17
CA ALA A 404 11.69 11.13 -31.73
C ALA A 404 10.31 10.56 -31.36
N SER A 405 10.26 9.24 -31.14
CA SER A 405 9.05 8.50 -30.77
C SER A 405 8.63 8.69 -29.30
N ARG A 406 7.48 8.15 -28.92
CA ARG A 406 6.96 8.17 -27.54
C ARG A 406 6.83 6.75 -26.99
N PRO A 407 7.87 6.19 -26.35
CA PRO A 407 7.91 4.78 -25.92
C PRO A 407 6.72 4.34 -25.06
N GLY A 408 6.25 5.20 -24.15
CA GLY A 408 5.09 4.90 -23.30
C GLY A 408 3.73 4.91 -24.00
N GLN A 409 3.66 5.29 -25.29
CA GLN A 409 2.44 5.36 -26.09
C GLN A 409 2.44 4.34 -27.23
N SER A 410 3.52 4.33 -28.03
CA SER A 410 3.66 3.49 -29.22
C SER A 410 4.41 2.18 -28.97
N GLY A 411 5.11 2.05 -27.84
CA GLY A 411 5.90 0.87 -27.52
C GLY A 411 7.22 0.77 -28.30
N ARG A 412 7.64 1.85 -28.96
CA ARG A 412 8.85 1.92 -29.79
C ARG A 412 9.80 3.00 -29.30
N VAL A 413 11.09 2.84 -29.56
CA VAL A 413 12.14 3.81 -29.25
C VAL A 413 12.89 4.19 -30.53
N ASP A 414 12.14 4.79 -31.45
CA ASP A 414 12.64 5.24 -32.74
C ASP A 414 13.10 6.69 -32.68
N GLY A 415 14.07 7.06 -33.52
CA GLY A 415 14.76 8.33 -33.48
C GLY A 415 15.62 8.62 -34.70
N TYR A 416 16.47 9.63 -34.60
CA TYR A 416 17.42 10.02 -35.64
C TYR A 416 18.79 10.33 -35.03
N ILE A 417 19.84 10.15 -35.82
CA ILE A 417 21.24 10.43 -35.45
C ILE A 417 21.43 11.95 -35.40
N LEU A 418 22.18 12.43 -34.42
CA LEU A 418 22.50 13.86 -34.29
C LEU A 418 23.61 14.25 -35.28
N GLU A 419 23.38 15.32 -36.03
CA GLU A 419 24.29 15.85 -37.07
C GLU A 419 24.42 17.39 -36.94
N GLY A 420 25.50 17.96 -37.49
CA GLY A 420 25.69 19.41 -37.61
C GLY A 420 25.52 20.20 -36.30
N ASP A 421 24.80 21.33 -36.38
CA ASP A 421 24.62 22.25 -35.25
C ASP A 421 23.90 21.61 -34.05
N GLU A 422 22.96 20.69 -34.29
CA GLU A 422 22.25 20.00 -33.22
C GLU A 422 23.21 19.08 -32.45
N LEU A 423 24.09 18.38 -33.17
CA LEU A 423 25.15 17.59 -32.54
C LEU A 423 26.09 18.47 -31.72
N ALA A 424 26.56 19.59 -32.29
CA ALA A 424 27.44 20.53 -31.61
C ALA A 424 26.82 21.07 -30.31
N PHE A 425 25.54 21.44 -30.35
CA PHE A 425 24.79 21.90 -29.18
C PHE A 425 24.75 20.84 -28.06
N TYR A 426 24.34 19.60 -28.38
CA TYR A 426 24.24 18.56 -27.36
C TYR A 426 25.60 18.08 -26.86
N GLN A 427 26.63 18.04 -27.70
CA GLN A 427 28.00 17.75 -27.25
C GLN A 427 28.48 18.79 -26.23
N LYS A 428 28.17 20.08 -26.44
CA LYS A 428 28.48 21.14 -25.48
C LYS A 428 27.67 20.97 -24.19
N ALA A 429 26.39 20.63 -24.29
CA ALA A 429 25.51 20.42 -23.14
C ALA A 429 25.90 19.20 -22.28
N ILE A 430 26.42 18.14 -22.88
CA ILE A 430 26.88 16.93 -22.17
C ILE A 430 28.20 17.15 -21.42
N ARG A 431 29.06 18.02 -21.96
CA ARG A 431 30.37 18.34 -21.35
C ARG A 431 30.27 19.32 -20.19
N LYS A 432 29.19 20.11 -20.13
CA LYS A 432 28.91 21.05 -19.06
C LYS A 432 28.27 20.34 -17.88
#